data_AF-A0A842QCM7-F1
#
_entry.id   AF-A0A842QCM7-F1
#
_cell.length_a   1.000
_cell.length_b   1.000
_cell.length_c   1.000
_cell.angle_alpha   90.00
_cell.angle_beta   90.00
_cell.angle_gamma   90.00
#
_symmetry.space_group_name_H-M   'P 1'
#
loop_
_entity.id
_entity.type
_entity.pdbx_description
1 polymer ?
#
loop_
_entity_poly.entity_id
_entity_poly.type
_entity_poly.pdbx_seq_one_letter_code
_entity_poly.pdbx_strand_id
1 'polypeptide(L)'
;MMIHIHSGEGGSLLHKNRPKQFFLLAWIGFVLLIAQSLLFIEGDADNVDINRQGPYVDTVMYKITENQEDAIAALQNGEIEIILDSIDPQYLEELEESTNIDVVKTNRNSYGFFLFNYERYPLNMTVLRRAAAFAFDKEKVANETWRGYAEPLDAPVPTMNPFSAEDDLGYHYYEAKIEYPNSLLDNAGFEINETNGYREAPNGEPFDIWIDASWDSDLQFAVAETLEDAFKELHINASAAQADPYDMKCKTKYFDIRLLENRFEDFTVDWLASRL
;
A
#
# COMPACT_ATOMS: atom_id res chain seq x y z
N MET A 1 58.86 -12.74 -54.70
CA MET A 1 59.49 -11.85 -55.70
C MET A 1 58.42 -10.87 -56.16
N MET A 2 58.77 -9.60 -56.39
CA MET A 2 57.84 -8.48 -56.68
C MET A 2 56.98 -8.75 -57.96
N ILE A 3 55.84 -8.07 -58.20
CA ILE A 3 55.74 -6.65 -58.63
C ILE A 3 54.37 -6.01 -58.29
N HIS A 4 54.42 -4.75 -57.81
CA HIS A 4 53.33 -3.78 -57.72
C HIS A 4 53.04 -3.09 -59.06
N ILE A 5 51.77 -2.75 -59.35
CA ILE A 5 51.25 -1.44 -59.88
C ILE A 5 49.70 -1.51 -59.91
N HIS A 6 48.90 -0.44 -59.76
CA HIS A 6 49.09 0.94 -59.26
C HIS A 6 47.74 1.48 -58.72
N SER A 7 47.68 2.70 -58.18
CA SER A 7 46.44 3.38 -57.75
C SER A 7 45.79 4.23 -58.86
N GLY A 8 44.47 4.43 -58.81
CA GLY A 8 43.73 5.38 -59.66
C GLY A 8 42.49 5.91 -58.95
N GLU A 9 42.35 7.22 -58.83
CA GLU A 9 41.31 7.91 -58.06
C GLU A 9 39.97 8.00 -58.83
N GLY A 10 38.84 8.10 -58.11
CA GLY A 10 37.52 8.02 -58.75
C GLY A 10 36.29 8.44 -57.91
N GLY A 11 36.40 9.50 -57.10
CA GLY A 11 35.25 10.33 -56.68
C GLY A 11 34.08 9.70 -55.91
N SER A 12 34.16 9.67 -54.57
CA SER A 12 32.99 9.47 -53.70
C SER A 12 32.24 10.79 -53.45
N LEU A 13 30.94 10.82 -53.75
CA LEU A 13 30.04 11.97 -53.50
C LEU A 13 28.75 11.61 -52.73
N LEU A 14 28.78 10.58 -51.88
CA LEU A 14 27.60 10.17 -51.09
C LEU A 14 27.91 9.74 -49.64
N HIS A 15 28.39 10.67 -48.79
CA HIS A 15 28.06 10.68 -47.34
C HIS A 15 28.63 11.90 -46.61
N LYS A 16 27.78 12.85 -46.18
CA LYS A 16 28.16 13.84 -45.13
C LYS A 16 27.04 14.54 -44.34
N ASN A 17 25.76 14.39 -44.70
CA ASN A 17 24.65 15.16 -44.09
C ASN A 17 23.61 14.35 -43.26
N ARG A 18 23.73 13.01 -43.17
CA ARG A 18 22.73 12.18 -42.45
C ARG A 18 22.52 12.51 -40.96
N PRO A 19 23.53 12.89 -40.12
CA PRO A 19 23.25 13.18 -38.70
C PRO A 19 22.43 14.46 -38.50
N LYS A 20 22.60 15.48 -39.35
CA LYS A 20 21.84 16.74 -39.24
C LYS A 20 20.36 16.56 -39.59
N GLN A 21 20.05 15.69 -40.55
CA GLN A 21 18.67 15.35 -40.90
C GLN A 21 17.96 14.56 -39.79
N PHE A 22 18.68 13.64 -39.13
CA PHE A 22 18.15 12.91 -37.97
C PHE A 22 17.87 13.84 -36.77
N PHE A 23 18.79 14.75 -36.46
CA PHE A 23 18.58 15.75 -35.41
C PHE A 23 17.39 16.67 -35.69
N LEU A 24 17.21 17.11 -36.95
CA LEU A 24 16.08 17.97 -37.33
C LEU A 24 14.74 17.23 -37.22
N LEU A 25 14.67 15.96 -37.65
CA LEU A 25 13.46 15.15 -37.53
C LEU A 25 13.11 14.83 -36.07
N ALA A 26 14.11 14.55 -35.23
CA ALA A 26 13.90 14.37 -33.79
C ALA A 26 13.38 15.65 -33.11
N TRP A 27 13.92 16.82 -33.49
CA TRP A 27 13.43 18.12 -33.00
C TRP A 27 12.00 18.43 -33.44
N ILE A 28 11.65 18.15 -34.70
CA ILE A 28 10.28 18.33 -35.20
C ILE A 28 9.30 17.39 -34.46
N GLY A 29 9.69 16.14 -34.19
CA GLY A 29 8.89 15.21 -33.39
C GLY A 29 8.69 15.68 -31.95
N PHE A 30 9.74 16.22 -31.30
CA PHE A 30 9.66 16.77 -29.95
C PHE A 30 8.76 18.01 -29.87
N VAL A 31 8.85 18.93 -30.84
CA VAL A 31 7.97 20.11 -30.94
C VAL A 31 6.51 19.71 -31.21
N LEU A 32 6.26 18.67 -32.03
CA LEU A 32 4.91 18.15 -32.25
C LEU A 32 4.31 17.51 -31.00
N LEU A 33 5.11 16.82 -30.18
CA LEU A 33 4.67 16.29 -28.87
C LEU A 33 4.27 17.42 -27.92
N ILE A 34 5.06 18.50 -27.82
CA ILE A 34 4.72 19.67 -26.99
C ILE A 34 3.46 20.38 -27.51
N ALA A 35 3.31 20.50 -28.83
CA ALA A 35 2.11 21.07 -29.44
C ALA A 35 0.85 20.22 -29.19
N GLN A 36 0.99 18.89 -29.12
CA GLN A 36 -0.12 17.99 -28.78
C GLN A 36 -0.47 18.04 -27.28
N SER A 37 0.49 18.21 -26.37
CA SER A 37 0.16 18.40 -24.93
C SER A 37 -0.67 19.66 -24.65
N LEU A 38 -0.56 20.69 -25.49
CA LEU A 38 -1.41 21.90 -25.40
C LEU A 38 -2.85 21.66 -25.87
N LEU A 39 -3.11 20.61 -26.66
CA LEU A 39 -4.47 20.23 -27.11
C LEU A 39 -5.21 19.34 -26.11
N PHE A 40 -4.57 18.92 -25.02
CA PHE A 40 -5.20 18.18 -23.93
C PHE A 40 -5.52 19.06 -22.71
N ILE A 41 -5.44 20.39 -22.84
CA ILE A 41 -5.93 21.35 -21.84
C ILE A 41 -7.28 21.93 -22.30
N GLU A 42 -8.23 21.06 -22.63
CA GLU A 42 -9.66 21.37 -22.49
C GLU A 42 -10.13 20.67 -21.20
N GLY A 43 -9.88 21.35 -20.08
CA GLY A 43 -10.52 20.99 -18.83
C GLY A 43 -12.00 21.30 -18.93
N ASP A 44 -12.82 20.26 -18.87
CA ASP A 44 -14.28 20.36 -18.89
C ASP A 44 -14.74 21.17 -17.67
N ALA A 45 -15.11 22.43 -17.91
CA ALA A 45 -15.42 23.42 -16.87
C ALA A 45 -16.93 23.69 -16.73
N ASP A 46 -17.76 22.94 -17.47
CA ASP A 46 -19.20 23.17 -17.56
C ASP A 46 -19.96 22.36 -16.50
N ASN A 47 -19.80 22.74 -15.22
CA ASN A 47 -20.81 22.78 -14.13
C ASN A 47 -20.17 22.79 -12.72
N VAL A 48 -19.31 23.78 -12.42
CA VAL A 48 -18.95 24.10 -11.03
C VAL A 48 -19.14 25.59 -10.75
N ASP A 49 -20.25 25.93 -10.10
CA ASP A 49 -20.48 27.26 -9.52
C ASP A 49 -19.65 27.44 -8.23
N ILE A 50 -18.33 27.49 -8.40
CA ILE A 50 -17.44 28.04 -7.37
C ILE A 50 -17.51 29.56 -7.45
N ASN A 51 -17.92 30.18 -6.33
CA ASN A 51 -17.65 31.60 -6.08
C ASN A 51 -16.12 31.80 -6.03
N ARG A 52 -15.50 32.09 -7.18
CA ARG A 52 -14.04 32.17 -7.37
C ARG A 52 -13.41 33.38 -6.67
N GLN A 53 -13.34 33.33 -5.35
CA GLN A 53 -12.14 33.81 -4.67
C GLN A 53 -11.04 32.77 -4.94
N GLY A 54 -9.88 33.23 -5.40
CA GLY A 54 -8.72 32.34 -5.59
C GLY A 54 -8.21 31.79 -4.26
N PRO A 55 -7.22 30.88 -4.27
CA PRO A 55 -6.57 30.47 -3.03
C PRO A 55 -6.03 31.69 -2.28
N TYR A 56 -6.16 31.70 -0.95
CA TYR A 56 -5.65 32.79 -0.10
C TYR A 56 -4.11 32.83 0.02
N VAL A 57 -3.40 31.94 -0.69
CA VAL A 57 -1.94 31.79 -0.68
C VAL A 57 -1.36 32.00 -2.08
N ASP A 58 -0.23 32.70 -2.16
CA ASP A 58 0.43 33.03 -3.43
C ASP A 58 1.23 31.86 -4.03
N THR A 59 1.66 30.90 -3.21
CA THR A 59 2.52 29.77 -3.62
C THR A 59 2.37 28.59 -2.66
N VAL A 60 2.48 27.38 -3.18
CA VAL A 60 2.60 26.14 -2.40
C VAL A 60 3.93 25.48 -2.77
N MET A 61 4.75 25.15 -1.77
CA MET A 61 6.03 24.46 -1.96
C MET A 61 5.98 23.09 -1.27
N TYR A 62 6.32 22.04 -2.02
CA TYR A 62 6.44 20.69 -1.47
C TYR A 62 7.90 20.41 -1.12
N LYS A 63 8.21 20.30 0.18
CA LYS A 63 9.51 19.82 0.68
C LYS A 63 9.44 18.30 0.78
N ILE A 64 10.36 17.60 0.12
CA ILE A 64 10.51 16.14 0.24
C ILE A 64 11.46 15.87 1.42
N THR A 65 11.05 15.03 2.36
CA THR A 65 11.89 14.50 3.45
C THR A 65 12.11 13.00 3.25
N GLU A 66 13.14 12.43 3.89
CA GLU A 66 13.44 10.99 3.76
C GLU A 66 12.60 10.13 4.72
N ASN A 67 12.18 10.71 5.85
CA ASN A 67 11.39 10.07 6.90
C ASN A 67 10.46 11.11 7.57
N GLN A 68 9.68 10.66 8.56
CA GLN A 68 8.73 11.49 9.30
C GLN A 68 9.38 12.34 10.40
N GLU A 69 10.47 11.88 11.01
CA GLU A 69 11.23 12.63 12.03
C GLU A 69 11.77 13.95 11.46
N ASP A 70 12.33 13.90 10.24
CA ASP A 70 12.80 15.07 9.49
C ASP A 70 11.66 16.05 9.16
N ALA A 71 10.46 15.54 8.88
CA ALA A 71 9.28 16.37 8.61
C ALA A 71 8.79 17.07 9.88
N ILE A 72 8.75 16.37 11.01
CA ILE A 72 8.38 16.91 12.32
C ILE A 72 9.40 17.97 12.78
N ALA A 73 10.69 17.68 12.67
CA ALA A 73 11.74 18.64 12.98
C ALA A 73 11.66 19.89 12.08
N ALA A 74 11.34 19.73 10.79
CA ALA A 74 11.12 20.85 9.89
C ALA A 74 9.90 21.71 10.29
N LEU A 75 8.81 21.08 10.75
CA LEU A 75 7.61 21.78 11.24
C LEU A 75 7.91 22.55 12.54
N GLN A 76 8.57 21.91 13.51
CA GLN A 76 8.96 22.53 14.78
C GLN A 76 9.94 23.70 14.59
N ASN A 77 10.87 23.60 13.63
CA ASN A 77 11.79 24.68 13.29
C ASN A 77 11.15 25.80 12.43
N GLY A 78 9.91 25.64 11.98
CA GLY A 78 9.23 26.59 11.09
C GLY A 78 9.80 26.64 9.67
N GLU A 79 10.39 25.53 9.19
CA GLU A 79 10.82 25.37 7.79
C GLU A 79 9.69 24.93 6.85
N ILE A 80 8.62 24.37 7.42
CA ILE A 80 7.34 24.05 6.75
C ILE A 80 6.18 24.43 7.67
N GLU A 81 5.03 24.76 7.10
CA GLU A 81 3.84 25.15 7.87
C GLU A 81 2.84 24.01 8.10
N ILE A 82 2.87 22.96 7.25
CA ILE A 82 1.90 21.86 7.28
C ILE A 82 2.58 20.54 6.88
N ILE A 83 2.31 19.47 7.61
CA ILE A 83 2.54 18.08 7.16
C ILE A 83 1.20 17.56 6.62
N LEU A 84 1.17 17.08 5.37
CA LEU A 84 -0.05 16.61 4.68
C LEU A 84 -0.33 15.11 4.88
N ASP A 85 0.67 14.36 5.36
CA ASP A 85 0.57 12.93 5.63
C ASP A 85 0.08 12.63 7.06
N SER A 86 -0.31 11.38 7.30
CA SER A 86 -0.60 10.91 8.66
C SER A 86 0.66 10.94 9.52
N ILE A 87 0.57 11.60 10.67
CA ILE A 87 1.56 11.47 11.75
C ILE A 87 1.34 10.15 12.48
N ASP A 88 2.42 9.40 12.72
CA ASP A 88 2.44 8.23 13.60
C ASP A 88 2.05 8.67 15.02
N PRO A 89 1.09 7.97 15.67
CA PRO A 89 0.68 8.23 17.04
C PRO A 89 1.80 8.40 18.06
N GLN A 90 3.01 7.88 17.81
CA GLN A 90 4.15 8.07 18.70
C GLN A 90 4.63 9.52 18.86
N TYR A 91 4.42 10.38 17.86
CA TYR A 91 4.84 11.79 17.90
C TYR A 91 3.73 12.74 18.36
N LEU A 92 2.50 12.26 18.55
CA LEU A 92 1.35 13.14 18.82
C LEU A 92 1.47 13.85 20.17
N GLU A 93 1.97 13.19 21.22
CA GLU A 93 2.15 13.82 22.54
C GLU A 93 3.08 15.04 22.48
N GLU A 94 4.23 14.92 21.81
CA GLU A 94 5.18 16.02 21.60
C GLU A 94 4.60 17.16 20.76
N LEU A 95 3.82 16.84 19.72
CA LEU A 95 3.18 17.84 18.87
C LEU A 95 2.01 18.55 19.56
N GLU A 96 1.26 17.87 20.43
CA GLU A 96 0.15 18.44 21.21
C GLU A 96 0.63 19.30 22.39
N GLU A 97 1.83 19.05 22.93
CA GLU A 97 2.47 19.94 23.91
C GLU A 97 3.05 21.23 23.27
N SER A 98 3.19 21.27 21.94
CA SER A 98 3.74 22.43 21.23
C SER A 98 2.81 23.65 21.28
N THR A 99 3.36 24.81 21.64
CA THR A 99 2.59 26.06 21.70
C THR A 99 2.29 26.71 20.34
N ASN A 100 2.83 26.17 19.25
CA ASN A 100 2.76 26.77 17.91
C ASN A 100 2.45 25.76 16.78
N ILE A 101 1.95 24.58 17.14
CA ILE A 101 1.52 23.54 16.19
C ILE A 101 0.10 23.11 16.60
N ASP A 102 -0.83 23.14 15.65
CA ASP A 102 -2.17 22.59 15.84
C ASP A 102 -2.25 21.17 15.27
N VAL A 103 -2.69 20.20 16.08
CA VAL A 103 -2.89 18.80 15.65
C VAL A 103 -4.35 18.57 15.28
N VAL A 104 -4.61 18.25 14.02
CA VAL A 104 -5.97 17.95 13.51
C VAL A 104 -6.22 16.45 13.46
N LYS A 105 -7.21 15.98 14.23
CA LYS A 105 -7.64 14.58 14.27
C LYS A 105 -8.90 14.40 13.40
N THR A 106 -8.90 13.41 12.52
CA THR A 106 -10.07 13.04 11.69
C THR A 106 -10.13 11.54 11.50
N ASN A 107 -11.32 10.96 11.63
CA ASN A 107 -11.56 9.59 11.21
C ASN A 107 -11.38 9.50 9.68
N ARG A 108 -10.85 8.38 9.19
CA ARG A 108 -10.65 8.15 7.76
C ARG A 108 -11.80 7.31 7.20
N ASN A 109 -12.21 7.64 5.98
CA ASN A 109 -12.96 6.71 5.13
C ASN A 109 -11.99 5.72 4.47
N SER A 110 -11.24 4.98 5.30
CA SER A 110 -10.27 3.96 4.88
C SER A 110 -10.10 2.89 5.97
N TYR A 111 -9.55 1.74 5.61
CA TYR A 111 -9.16 0.68 6.55
C TYR A 111 -7.95 -0.12 6.05
N GLY A 112 -7.19 -0.69 6.98
CA GLY A 112 -6.18 -1.71 6.69
C GLY A 112 -6.81 -3.10 6.60
N PHE A 113 -6.33 -3.96 5.71
CA PHE A 113 -6.80 -5.34 5.57
C PHE A 113 -5.71 -6.28 5.05
N PHE A 114 -5.80 -7.56 5.42
CA PHE A 114 -4.94 -8.61 4.89
C PHE A 114 -5.54 -9.24 3.64
N LEU A 115 -4.86 -9.11 2.51
CA LEU A 115 -5.19 -9.79 1.27
C LEU A 115 -4.52 -11.17 1.22
N PHE A 116 -5.32 -12.23 1.18
CA PHE A 116 -4.85 -13.61 1.03
C PHE A 116 -4.83 -14.02 -0.45
N ASN A 117 -3.77 -14.72 -0.88
CA ASN A 117 -3.68 -15.26 -2.24
C ASN A 117 -4.50 -16.56 -2.41
N TYR A 118 -5.71 -16.46 -2.96
CA TYR A 118 -6.60 -17.61 -3.18
C TYR A 118 -6.16 -18.57 -4.30
N GLU A 119 -5.10 -18.24 -5.07
CA GLU A 119 -4.51 -19.18 -6.04
C GLU A 119 -3.52 -20.16 -5.38
N ARG A 120 -3.10 -19.89 -4.14
CA ARG A 120 -2.16 -20.75 -3.38
C ARG A 120 -2.91 -21.59 -2.34
N TYR A 121 -2.57 -22.88 -2.31
CA TYR A 121 -2.99 -23.79 -1.24
C TYR A 121 -1.95 -23.73 -0.11
N PRO A 122 -2.34 -23.74 1.19
CA PRO A 122 -3.70 -23.84 1.72
C PRO A 122 -4.46 -22.51 1.91
N LEU A 123 -3.90 -21.35 1.52
CA LEU A 123 -4.51 -20.01 1.69
C LEU A 123 -5.87 -19.86 0.99
N ASN A 124 -6.11 -20.64 -0.06
CA ASN A 124 -7.40 -20.78 -0.73
C ASN A 124 -8.50 -21.41 0.15
N MET A 125 -8.15 -22.13 1.23
CA MET A 125 -9.12 -22.73 2.14
C MET A 125 -9.77 -21.69 3.07
N THR A 126 -11.10 -21.57 3.00
CA THR A 126 -11.88 -20.65 3.85
C THR A 126 -11.67 -20.87 5.34
N VAL A 127 -11.37 -22.10 5.78
CA VAL A 127 -11.12 -22.42 7.19
C VAL A 127 -9.85 -21.76 7.73
N LEU A 128 -8.76 -21.76 6.96
CA LEU A 128 -7.50 -21.12 7.35
C LEU A 128 -7.67 -19.60 7.48
N ARG A 129 -8.41 -18.97 6.56
CA ARG A 129 -8.69 -17.52 6.61
C ARG A 129 -9.61 -17.15 7.78
N ARG A 130 -10.58 -17.99 8.12
CA ARG A 130 -11.40 -17.82 9.33
C ARG A 130 -10.56 -17.99 10.59
N ALA A 131 -9.71 -19.02 10.65
CA ALA A 131 -8.81 -19.25 11.77
C ALA A 131 -7.91 -18.03 12.02
N ALA A 132 -7.29 -17.49 10.96
CA ALA A 132 -6.52 -16.24 11.03
C ALA A 132 -7.37 -15.05 11.51
N ALA A 133 -8.56 -14.84 10.96
CA ALA A 133 -9.42 -13.71 11.33
C ALA A 133 -9.86 -13.72 12.81
N PHE A 134 -10.09 -14.91 13.38
CA PHE A 134 -10.45 -15.09 14.80
C PHE A 134 -9.25 -15.15 15.76
N ALA A 135 -8.03 -15.35 15.25
CA ALA A 135 -6.80 -15.35 16.06
C ALA A 135 -6.08 -13.99 16.05
N PHE A 136 -6.34 -13.14 15.06
CA PHE A 136 -5.75 -11.81 14.97
C PHE A 136 -6.43 -10.84 15.95
N ASP A 137 -5.64 -10.24 16.85
CA ASP A 137 -6.13 -9.32 17.86
C ASP A 137 -6.16 -7.86 17.35
N LYS A 138 -7.37 -7.38 17.04
CA LYS A 138 -7.61 -6.02 16.56
C LYS A 138 -7.59 -4.99 17.69
N GLU A 139 -8.03 -5.35 18.89
CA GLU A 139 -7.92 -4.48 20.07
C GLU A 139 -6.46 -4.23 20.42
N LYS A 140 -5.62 -5.27 20.41
CA LYS A 140 -4.17 -5.13 20.61
C LYS A 140 -3.56 -4.19 19.57
N VAL A 141 -3.88 -4.35 18.29
CA VAL A 141 -3.40 -3.46 17.22
C VAL A 141 -3.88 -2.02 17.42
N ALA A 142 -5.16 -1.81 17.72
CA ALA A 142 -5.73 -0.49 17.95
C ALA A 142 -5.07 0.24 19.14
N ASN A 143 -4.88 -0.47 20.25
CA ASN A 143 -4.42 0.12 21.51
C ASN A 143 -2.89 0.15 21.66
N GLU A 144 -2.15 -0.86 21.21
CA GLU A 144 -0.69 -0.95 21.35
C GLU A 144 0.04 -0.35 20.14
N THR A 145 -0.29 -0.80 18.91
CA THR A 145 0.38 -0.31 17.70
C THR A 145 -0.06 1.10 17.34
N TRP A 146 -1.37 1.35 17.29
CA TRP A 146 -1.93 2.66 16.93
C TRP A 146 -2.17 3.59 18.13
N ARG A 147 -1.80 3.18 19.36
CA ARG A 147 -1.94 4.00 20.59
C ARG A 147 -3.34 4.60 20.82
N GLY A 148 -4.40 3.89 20.39
CA GLY A 148 -5.79 4.34 20.47
C GLY A 148 -6.27 5.22 19.31
N TYR A 149 -5.47 5.40 18.25
CA TYR A 149 -5.80 6.17 17.05
C TYR A 149 -6.28 5.32 15.86
N ALA A 150 -6.65 4.07 16.11
CA ALA A 150 -7.38 3.22 15.18
C ALA A 150 -8.57 2.56 15.89
N GLU A 151 -9.63 2.30 15.14
CA GLU A 151 -10.83 1.59 15.60
C GLU A 151 -10.81 0.17 14.99
N PRO A 152 -11.09 -0.90 15.77
CA PRO A 152 -11.37 -2.22 15.22
C PRO A 152 -12.55 -2.20 14.24
N LEU A 153 -12.50 -3.05 13.21
CA LEU A 153 -13.50 -3.11 12.14
C LEU A 153 -13.71 -4.56 11.65
N ASP A 154 -14.95 -5.06 11.67
CA ASP A 154 -15.36 -6.36 11.10
C ASP A 154 -16.17 -6.21 9.79
N ALA A 155 -16.82 -5.06 9.58
CA ALA A 155 -17.58 -4.73 8.38
C ALA A 155 -16.65 -4.35 7.20
N PRO A 156 -17.09 -4.56 5.93
CA PRO A 156 -16.33 -4.16 4.75
C PRO A 156 -16.37 -2.63 4.48
N VAL A 157 -17.02 -1.84 5.33
CA VAL A 157 -17.26 -0.40 5.15
C VAL A 157 -16.89 0.31 6.47
N PRO A 158 -15.95 1.26 6.49
CA PRO A 158 -15.43 1.86 7.72
C PRO A 158 -16.50 2.68 8.45
N THR A 159 -16.42 2.74 9.79
CA THR A 159 -17.38 3.40 10.71
C THR A 159 -17.76 4.84 10.30
N MET A 160 -16.80 5.59 9.75
CA MET A 160 -16.98 6.96 9.25
C MET A 160 -17.94 7.07 8.05
N ASN A 161 -18.24 5.98 7.35
CA ASN A 161 -19.11 5.96 6.19
C ASN A 161 -20.57 5.70 6.62
N PRO A 162 -21.56 6.54 6.21
CA PRO A 162 -22.97 6.38 6.58
C PRO A 162 -23.64 5.06 6.15
N PHE A 163 -23.02 4.26 5.29
CA PHE A 163 -23.46 2.92 4.89
C PHE A 163 -22.73 1.80 5.64
N SER A 164 -21.90 2.12 6.65
CA SER A 164 -21.31 1.11 7.51
C SER A 164 -22.41 0.38 8.29
N ALA A 165 -22.22 -0.93 8.40
CA ALA A 165 -23.08 -1.81 9.20
C ALA A 165 -22.33 -2.32 10.44
N GLU A 166 -21.20 -1.71 10.83
CA GLU A 166 -20.38 -2.15 11.97
C GLU A 166 -21.22 -2.20 13.25
N ASP A 167 -21.87 -1.09 13.63
CA ASP A 167 -22.72 -1.01 14.83
C ASP A 167 -23.98 -1.90 14.77
N ASP A 168 -24.36 -2.39 13.59
CA ASP A 168 -25.48 -3.31 13.36
C ASP A 168 -25.05 -4.80 13.42
N LEU A 169 -23.75 -5.11 13.51
CA LEU A 169 -23.28 -6.48 13.62
C LEU A 169 -23.65 -7.06 14.99
N GLY A 170 -24.42 -8.16 14.99
CA GLY A 170 -24.82 -8.85 16.23
C GLY A 170 -23.68 -9.53 17.00
N TYR A 171 -22.45 -9.47 16.50
CA TYR A 171 -21.24 -10.05 17.10
C TYR A 171 -19.98 -9.52 16.41
N HIS A 172 -18.97 -9.15 17.20
CA HIS A 172 -17.63 -8.79 16.74
C HIS A 172 -16.56 -9.76 17.27
N TYR A 173 -15.43 -9.85 16.58
CA TYR A 173 -14.26 -10.65 16.95
C TYR A 173 -12.98 -9.80 17.03
N TYR A 174 -13.06 -8.65 17.72
CA TYR A 174 -11.91 -7.75 17.88
C TYR A 174 -10.79 -8.33 18.75
N GLU A 175 -11.12 -9.06 19.82
CA GLU A 175 -10.15 -9.79 20.66
C GLU A 175 -9.81 -11.16 20.05
N ALA A 176 -8.56 -11.62 20.20
CA ALA A 176 -8.12 -12.94 19.73
C ALA A 176 -8.79 -14.11 20.51
N LYS A 177 -9.18 -15.19 19.79
CA LYS A 177 -9.97 -16.32 20.34
C LYS A 177 -9.36 -17.69 20.07
N ILE A 178 -8.05 -17.81 20.26
CA ILE A 178 -7.13 -18.92 19.87
C ILE A 178 -7.68 -20.35 19.94
N GLU A 179 -8.48 -20.71 20.96
CA GLU A 179 -9.07 -22.06 21.07
C GLU A 179 -9.98 -22.42 19.88
N TYR A 180 -10.80 -21.47 19.40
CA TYR A 180 -11.77 -21.73 18.33
C TYR A 180 -11.11 -21.93 16.95
N PRO A 181 -10.20 -21.06 16.48
CA PRO A 181 -9.33 -21.29 15.33
C PRO A 181 -8.58 -22.63 15.35
N ASN A 182 -7.98 -23.02 16.48
CA ASN A 182 -7.32 -24.32 16.60
C ASN A 182 -8.31 -25.45 16.31
N SER A 183 -9.49 -25.43 16.94
CA SER A 183 -10.53 -26.44 16.65
C SER A 183 -11.02 -26.43 15.19
N LEU A 184 -11.05 -25.26 14.52
CA LEU A 184 -11.40 -25.16 13.10
C LEU A 184 -10.33 -25.82 12.21
N LEU A 185 -9.05 -25.61 12.52
CA LEU A 185 -7.91 -26.18 11.80
C LEU A 185 -7.82 -27.70 12.01
N ASP A 186 -7.97 -28.17 13.24
CA ASP A 186 -7.99 -29.60 13.59
C ASP A 186 -9.09 -30.35 12.81
N ASN A 187 -10.33 -29.82 12.85
CA ASN A 187 -11.47 -30.41 12.14
C ASN A 187 -11.35 -30.35 10.61
N ALA A 188 -10.48 -29.50 10.08
CA ALA A 188 -10.18 -29.42 8.65
C ALA A 188 -9.00 -30.31 8.22
N GLY A 189 -8.32 -30.98 9.15
CA GLY A 189 -7.19 -31.88 8.88
C GLY A 189 -5.83 -31.20 8.83
N PHE A 190 -5.65 -30.03 9.43
CA PHE A 190 -4.32 -29.41 9.56
C PHE A 190 -3.58 -30.03 10.75
N GLU A 191 -2.86 -31.13 10.55
CA GLU A 191 -2.21 -31.89 11.63
C GLU A 191 -0.88 -31.24 12.06
N ILE A 192 -0.61 -31.16 13.37
CA ILE A 192 0.67 -30.64 13.89
C ILE A 192 1.76 -31.69 13.74
N ASN A 193 2.84 -31.37 13.02
CA ASN A 193 4.02 -32.21 12.90
C ASN A 193 4.84 -32.16 14.19
N GLU A 194 4.96 -33.30 14.87
CA GLU A 194 5.66 -33.45 16.16
C GLU A 194 7.16 -33.08 16.12
N THR A 195 7.79 -33.01 14.94
CA THR A 195 9.23 -32.74 14.79
C THR A 195 9.55 -31.25 14.76
N ASN A 196 8.70 -30.44 14.11
CA ASN A 196 8.92 -29.00 13.95
C ASN A 196 7.93 -28.13 14.75
N GLY A 197 6.84 -28.72 15.27
CA GLY A 197 5.82 -28.02 16.04
C GLY A 197 4.80 -27.21 15.22
N TYR A 198 4.83 -27.32 13.89
CA TYR A 198 3.96 -26.61 12.96
C TYR A 198 2.96 -27.53 12.26
N ARG A 199 1.84 -26.98 11.82
CA ARG A 199 0.78 -27.66 11.09
C ARG A 199 1.19 -27.93 9.64
N GLU A 200 0.96 -29.16 9.19
CA GLU A 200 0.91 -29.52 7.79
C GLU A 200 -0.49 -29.24 7.23
N ALA A 201 -0.61 -29.06 5.92
CA ALA A 201 -1.90 -28.87 5.28
C ALA A 201 -2.66 -30.21 5.16
N PRO A 202 -3.99 -30.21 4.95
CA PRO A 202 -4.81 -31.44 4.89
C PRO A 202 -4.47 -32.47 3.80
N ASN A 203 -3.48 -32.21 2.95
CA ASN A 203 -2.89 -33.15 2.00
C ASN A 203 -1.58 -33.82 2.52
N GLY A 204 -1.12 -33.46 3.73
CA GLY A 204 0.15 -33.90 4.32
C GLY A 204 1.38 -33.11 3.85
N GLU A 205 1.21 -32.01 3.11
CA GLU A 205 2.34 -31.17 2.69
C GLU A 205 2.60 -30.06 3.73
N PRO A 206 3.86 -29.79 4.10
CA PRO A 206 4.21 -28.64 4.93
C PRO A 206 4.00 -27.33 4.15
N PHE A 207 3.73 -26.24 4.86
CA PHE A 207 3.60 -24.91 4.27
C PHE A 207 4.15 -23.82 5.19
N ASP A 208 4.65 -22.76 4.57
CA ASP A 208 5.06 -21.50 5.19
C ASP A 208 4.23 -20.33 4.61
N ILE A 209 4.01 -19.29 5.42
CA ILE A 209 3.24 -18.10 5.04
C ILE A 209 4.13 -16.85 5.15
N TRP A 210 4.31 -16.16 4.02
CA TRP A 210 4.92 -14.82 4.00
C TRP A 210 3.86 -13.74 4.08
N ILE A 211 4.07 -12.76 4.96
CA ILE A 211 3.18 -11.62 5.16
C ILE A 211 3.94 -10.35 4.73
N ASP A 212 3.66 -9.87 3.52
CA ASP A 212 4.26 -8.63 3.03
C ASP A 212 3.59 -7.41 3.70
N ALA A 213 4.37 -6.53 4.32
CA ALA A 213 3.98 -5.18 4.70
C ALA A 213 4.87 -4.15 3.98
N SER A 214 4.39 -2.92 3.81
CA SER A 214 5.18 -1.88 3.14
C SER A 214 6.36 -1.44 4.00
N TRP A 215 7.56 -1.28 3.40
CA TRP A 215 8.76 -0.83 4.14
C TRP A 215 8.69 0.63 4.59
N ASP A 216 7.81 1.45 4.00
CA ASP A 216 7.65 2.86 4.31
C ASP A 216 6.73 3.13 5.52
N SER A 217 6.36 2.10 6.28
CA SER A 217 5.53 2.25 7.48
C SER A 217 5.81 1.16 8.53
N ASP A 218 6.53 1.54 9.60
CA ASP A 218 6.79 0.68 10.75
C ASP A 218 5.50 0.25 11.46
N LEU A 219 4.48 1.12 11.51
CA LEU A 219 3.14 0.77 11.99
C LEU A 219 2.52 -0.39 11.19
N GLN A 220 2.62 -0.38 9.85
CA GLN A 220 2.13 -1.50 9.04
C GLN A 220 2.95 -2.77 9.28
N PHE A 221 4.27 -2.65 9.46
CA PHE A 221 5.10 -3.81 9.77
C PHE A 221 4.72 -4.44 11.13
N ALA A 222 4.53 -3.65 12.19
CA ALA A 222 4.08 -4.13 13.50
C ALA A 222 2.67 -4.77 13.47
N VAL A 223 1.78 -4.29 12.58
CA VAL A 223 0.48 -4.94 12.33
C VAL A 223 0.66 -6.32 11.68
N ALA A 224 1.61 -6.47 10.75
CA ALA A 224 1.94 -7.75 10.13
C ALA A 224 2.61 -8.72 11.11
N GLU A 225 3.51 -8.24 11.99
CA GLU A 225 4.08 -9.04 13.09
C GLU A 225 2.98 -9.57 14.04
N THR A 226 1.94 -8.78 14.31
CA THR A 226 0.79 -9.24 15.13
C THR A 226 0.02 -10.39 14.46
N LEU A 227 -0.06 -10.42 13.12
CA LEU A 227 -0.63 -11.56 12.39
C LEU A 227 0.35 -12.76 12.34
N GLU A 228 1.65 -12.51 12.26
CA GLU A 228 2.67 -13.56 12.36
C GLU A 228 2.58 -14.29 13.71
N ASP A 229 2.50 -13.55 14.82
CA ASP A 229 2.33 -14.11 16.16
C ASP A 229 1.02 -14.88 16.31
N ALA A 230 -0.10 -14.33 15.80
CA ALA A 230 -1.37 -15.06 15.76
C ALA A 230 -1.24 -16.39 14.98
N PHE A 231 -0.52 -16.43 13.86
CA PHE A 231 -0.27 -17.70 13.15
C PHE A 231 0.61 -18.66 13.96
N LYS A 232 1.67 -18.19 14.62
CA LYS A 232 2.52 -19.03 15.49
C LYS A 232 1.73 -19.65 16.65
N GLU A 233 0.81 -18.91 17.26
CA GLU A 233 -0.10 -19.42 18.30
C GLU A 233 -1.09 -20.48 17.77
N LEU A 234 -1.40 -20.45 16.48
CA LEU A 234 -2.13 -21.51 15.78
C LEU A 234 -1.24 -22.66 15.28
N HIS A 235 0.04 -22.70 15.67
CA HIS A 235 1.04 -23.63 15.15
C HIS A 235 1.22 -23.55 13.63
N ILE A 236 1.09 -22.36 13.02
CA ILE A 236 1.36 -22.15 11.59
C ILE A 236 2.70 -21.44 11.43
N ASN A 237 3.54 -21.95 10.53
CA ASN A 237 4.83 -21.34 10.23
C ASN A 237 4.61 -20.08 9.37
N ALA A 238 4.79 -18.90 9.96
CA ALA A 238 4.60 -17.62 9.29
C ALA A 238 5.79 -16.68 9.54
N SER A 239 6.00 -15.72 8.64
CA SER A 239 7.01 -14.67 8.77
C SER A 239 6.54 -13.38 8.07
N ALA A 240 6.57 -12.27 8.80
CA ALA A 240 6.37 -10.94 8.25
C ALA A 240 7.66 -10.44 7.57
N ALA A 241 7.50 -9.72 6.47
CA ALA A 241 8.59 -9.12 5.73
C ALA A 241 8.22 -7.73 5.23
N GLN A 242 9.18 -6.79 5.34
CA GLN A 242 9.07 -5.51 4.66
C GLN A 242 9.30 -5.71 3.15
N ALA A 243 8.40 -5.16 2.33
CA ALA A 243 8.40 -5.28 0.87
C ALA A 243 8.23 -3.90 0.21
N ASP A 244 8.81 -3.74 -0.98
CA ASP A 244 8.65 -2.51 -1.79
C ASP A 244 7.17 -2.37 -2.25
N PRO A 245 6.49 -1.24 -1.98
CA PRO A 245 5.08 -1.05 -2.35
C PRO A 245 4.86 -1.04 -3.87
N TYR A 246 5.86 -0.69 -4.69
CA TYR A 246 5.80 -0.88 -6.14
C TYR A 246 5.85 -2.37 -6.50
N ASP A 247 6.72 -3.16 -5.85
CA ASP A 247 6.75 -4.61 -6.03
C ASP A 247 5.45 -5.28 -5.58
N MET A 248 4.89 -4.87 -4.44
CA MET A 248 3.58 -5.34 -3.98
C MET A 248 2.49 -5.05 -5.03
N LYS A 249 2.47 -3.84 -5.61
CA LYS A 249 1.52 -3.47 -6.68
C LYS A 249 1.76 -4.25 -7.99
N CYS A 250 3.01 -4.52 -8.37
CA CYS A 250 3.34 -5.16 -9.64
C CYS A 250 3.26 -6.70 -9.60
N LYS A 251 3.62 -7.33 -8.47
CA LYS A 251 3.67 -8.78 -8.28
C LYS A 251 2.32 -9.33 -7.79
N THR A 252 1.25 -9.08 -8.55
CA THR A 252 -0.15 -9.40 -8.19
C THR A 252 -0.49 -10.89 -8.05
N LYS A 253 0.44 -11.80 -8.38
CA LYS A 253 0.28 -13.26 -8.24
C LYS A 253 1.34 -13.93 -7.35
N TYR A 254 2.40 -13.20 -6.97
CA TYR A 254 3.55 -13.74 -6.25
C TYR A 254 3.59 -13.14 -4.84
N PHE A 255 2.68 -13.63 -4.00
CA PHE A 255 2.64 -13.39 -2.55
C PHE A 255 1.83 -14.51 -1.89
N ASP A 256 1.85 -14.54 -0.55
CA ASP A 256 1.00 -15.38 0.28
C ASP A 256 -0.09 -14.52 0.95
N ILE A 257 0.33 -13.61 1.83
CA ILE A 257 -0.53 -12.59 2.43
C ILE A 257 0.12 -11.21 2.23
N ARG A 258 -0.68 -10.16 2.04
CA ARG A 258 -0.21 -8.77 2.12
C ARG A 258 -1.09 -7.94 3.04
N LEU A 259 -0.50 -7.08 3.86
CA LEU A 259 -1.20 -5.95 4.46
C LEU A 259 -1.34 -4.83 3.42
N LEU A 260 -2.56 -4.30 3.26
CA LEU A 260 -2.88 -3.20 2.33
C LEU A 260 -3.86 -2.22 2.99
N GLU A 261 -3.84 -0.95 2.60
CA GLU A 261 -4.90 0.03 2.91
C GLU A 261 -5.92 0.07 1.75
N ASN A 262 -7.21 0.15 2.06
CA ASN A 262 -8.24 0.57 1.10
C ASN A 262 -8.77 1.96 1.51
N ARG A 263 -8.69 2.95 0.62
CA ARG A 263 -9.14 4.33 0.86
C ARG A 263 -10.24 4.68 -0.13
N PHE A 264 -11.35 5.22 0.39
CA PHE A 264 -12.49 5.63 -0.42
C PHE A 264 -12.48 7.16 -0.59
N GLU A 265 -12.63 7.62 -1.84
CA GLU A 265 -12.65 9.06 -2.18
C GLU A 265 -14.00 9.71 -1.81
N ASP A 266 -15.07 8.92 -1.77
CA ASP A 266 -16.42 9.33 -1.41
C ASP A 266 -17.13 8.29 -0.52
N PHE A 267 -18.38 8.58 -0.15
CA PHE A 267 -19.20 7.69 0.68
C PHE A 267 -20.06 6.70 -0.14
N THR A 268 -19.80 6.52 -1.43
CA THR A 268 -20.57 5.57 -2.25
C THR A 268 -20.19 4.12 -1.94
N VAL A 269 -21.14 3.21 -2.17
CA VAL A 269 -20.98 1.76 -1.97
C VAL A 269 -21.22 0.94 -3.24
N ASP A 270 -21.26 1.60 -4.41
CA ASP A 270 -21.46 0.97 -5.72
C ASP A 270 -20.40 -0.10 -6.04
N TRP A 271 -19.21 0.04 -5.44
CA TRP A 271 -18.12 -0.93 -5.53
C TRP A 271 -18.42 -2.28 -4.86
N LEU A 272 -19.41 -2.36 -3.95
CA LEU A 272 -19.93 -3.63 -3.43
C LEU A 272 -20.78 -4.36 -4.48
N ALA A 273 -21.51 -3.62 -5.32
CA ALA A 273 -22.39 -4.19 -6.34
C ALA A 273 -21.64 -4.63 -7.61
N SER A 274 -20.48 -4.03 -7.91
CA SER A 274 -19.73 -4.28 -9.15
C SER A 274 -18.87 -5.54 -9.19
N ARG A 275 -18.94 -6.40 -8.15
CA ARG A 275 -18.17 -7.65 -8.03
C ARG A 275 -19.03 -8.92 -7.84
N LEU A 276 -20.32 -8.86 -8.13
CA LEU A 276 -21.25 -10.00 -8.19
C LEU A 276 -21.45 -10.49 -9.64
#